data_AF-A0A2G0E9J0-F1
#
_entry.id   AF-A0A2G0E9J0-F1
#
_cell.length_a   1.000
_cell.length_b   1.000
_cell.length_c   1.000
_cell.angle_alpha   90.00
_cell.angle_beta   90.00
_cell.angle_gamma   90.00
#
_symmetry.space_group_name_H-M   'P 1'
#
loop_
_entity.id
_entity.type
_entity.pdbx_description
1 polymer ?
#
loop_
_entity_poly.entity_id
_entity_poly.type
_entity_poly.pdbx_seq_one_letter_code
_entity_poly.pdbx_strand_id
1 'polypeptide(L)' 'YSPQLNLMEGVWKWLKESVINNVFFDHVQKIKQSVRGFLADVSERPLEVIDRLCVRM' A
#
# COMPACT_ATOMS: atom_id res chain seq x y z
N TYR A 1 -11.37 3.78 18.95
CA TYR A 1 -11.11 3.49 17.52
C TYR A 1 -10.33 2.19 17.45
N SER A 2 -10.77 1.21 16.65
CA SER A 2 -10.13 -0.11 16.55
C SER A 2 -9.31 -0.19 15.26
N PRO A 3 -7.99 0.09 15.30
CA PRO A 3 -7.15 0.19 14.10
C PRO A 3 -7.03 -1.14 13.33
N GLN A 4 -7.28 -2.27 13.99
CA GLN A 4 -7.29 -3.61 13.40
C GLN A 4 -8.48 -3.86 12.47
N LEU A 5 -9.52 -3.02 12.51
CA LEU A 5 -10.67 -3.12 11.59
C LEU A 5 -10.60 -2.09 10.46
N ASN A 6 -9.58 -1.23 10.46
CA ASN A 6 -9.41 -0.25 9.40
C ASN A 6 -8.58 -0.85 8.25
N LEU A 7 -9.26 -1.29 7.19
CA LEU A 7 -8.61 -1.79 5.98
C LEU A 7 -7.60 -0.79 5.39
N MET A 8 -7.82 0.52 5.59
CA MET A 8 -6.88 1.56 5.14
C MET A 8 -5.53 1.49 5.86
N GLU A 9 -5.49 1.09 7.13
CA GLU A 9 -4.22 0.87 7.84
C GLU A 9 -3.45 -0.31 7.23
N GLY A 10 -4.17 -1.34 6.77
CA GLY A 10 -3.57 -2.48 6.05
C GLY A 10 -2.96 -2.05 4.72
N VAL A 11 -3.66 -1.23 3.93
CA VAL A 11 -3.13 -0.64 2.69
C VAL A 11 -1.90 0.22 2.99
N TRP A 12 -1.93 1.03 4.05
CA TRP A 12 -0.80 1.89 4.42
C TRP A 12 0.45 1.10 4.85
N LYS A 13 0.26 0.01 5.62
CA LYS A 13 1.35 -0.91 5.97
C LYS A 13 1.94 -1.54 4.71
N TRP A 14 1.09 -2.04 3.82
CA TRP A 14 1.54 -2.66 2.58
C TRP A 14 2.30 -1.67 1.68
N LEU A 15 1.82 -0.43 1.54
CA LEU A 15 2.53 0.62 0.81
C LEU A 15 3.94 0.82 1.37
N LYS A 16 4.08 0.94 2.69
CA LYS A 16 5.40 1.10 3.32
C LYS A 16 6.31 -0.09 3.04
N GLU A 17 5.80 -1.31 3.20
CA GLU A 17 6.58 -2.53 2.99
C GLU A 17 7.01 -2.74 1.53
N SER A 18 6.14 -2.43 0.56
CA SER A 18 6.42 -2.70 -0.86
C SER A 18 7.07 -1.54 -1.60
N VAL A 19 6.84 -0.30 -1.19
CA VAL A 19 7.30 0.88 -1.92
C VAL A 19 8.44 1.59 -1.22
N ILE A 20 8.42 1.65 0.12
CA ILE A 20 9.32 2.52 0.90
C ILE A 20 10.45 1.73 1.53
N ASN A 21 10.16 0.57 2.12
CA ASN A 21 11.15 -0.23 2.82
C ASN A 21 12.23 -0.74 1.86
N ASN A 22 13.50 -0.59 2.24
CA ASN A 22 14.67 -1.07 1.50
C ASN A 22 14.89 -0.44 0.11
N VAL A 23 14.23 0.67 -0.22
CA VAL A 23 14.43 1.41 -1.47
C VAL A 23 15.03 2.78 -1.16
N PHE A 24 16.20 3.07 -1.75
CA PHE A 24 16.76 4.42 -1.71
C PHE A 24 16.16 5.26 -2.84
N PHE A 25 15.52 6.37 -2.47
CA PHE A 25 15.02 7.36 -3.41
C PHE A 25 15.91 8.59 -3.40
N ASP A 26 16.59 8.85 -4.52
CA ASP A 26 17.44 10.03 -4.71
C ASP A 26 16.63 11.34 -4.80
N HIS A 27 15.35 11.25 -5.17
CA HIS A 27 14.45 12.40 -5.30
C HIS A 27 13.03 12.10 -4.82
N VAL A 28 12.40 13.09 -4.18
CA VAL A 28 11.00 13.02 -3.73
C VAL A 28 10.02 12.71 -4.86
N GLN A 29 10.33 13.11 -6.10
CA GLN A 29 9.48 12.81 -7.26
C GLN A 29 9.40 11.31 -7.55
N LYS A 30 10.49 10.56 -7.34
CA LYS A 30 10.50 9.10 -7.51
C LYS A 30 9.63 8.43 -6.44
N ILE A 31 9.65 8.92 -5.20
CA ILE A 31 8.73 8.47 -4.14
C ILE A 31 7.29 8.68 -4.59
N LYS A 32 6.94 9.90 -5.04
CA LYS A 32 5.58 10.23 -5.51
C LYS A 32 5.15 9.34 -6.67
N GLN A 33 6.06 9.05 -7.60
CA GLN A 33 5.77 8.19 -8.75
C GLN A 33 5.52 6.75 -8.31
N SER A 34 6.36 6.18 -7.46
CA SER A 34 6.17 4.81 -6.96
C SER A 34 4.91 4.67 -6.10
N VAL A 35 4.60 5.68 -5.27
CA VAL A 35 3.34 5.72 -4.50
C VAL A 35 2.12 5.77 -5.43
N ARG A 36 2.15 6.60 -6.48
CA ARG A 36 1.06 6.65 -7.47
C ARG A 36 0.90 5.33 -8.22
N GLY A 37 2.01 4.71 -8.62
CA GLY A 37 2.00 3.40 -9.28
C GLY A 37 1.38 2.31 -8.39
N PHE A 38 1.76 2.28 -7.12
CA PHE A 38 1.16 1.37 -6.13
C PHE A 38 -0.34 1.60 -5.98
N LEU A 39 -0.79 2.85 -5.85
CA LEU A 39 -2.22 3.15 -5.69
C LEU A 39 -3.02 2.79 -6.94
N ALA A 40 -2.46 3.00 -8.14
CA ALA A 40 -3.08 2.57 -9.39
C ALA A 40 -3.25 1.05 -9.43
N ASP A 41 -2.17 0.30 -9.16
CA ASP A 41 -2.18 -1.16 -9.10
C ASP A 41 -3.23 -1.71 -8.11
N VAL A 42 -3.29 -1.14 -6.91
CA VAL A 42 -4.30 -1.50 -5.91
C VAL A 42 -5.72 -1.21 -6.40
N SER A 43 -5.91 -0.09 -7.10
CA SER A 43 -7.23 0.33 -7.59
C SER A 43 -7.70 -0.51 -8.78
N GLU A 44 -6.80 -1.09 -9.56
CA GLU A 44 -7.12 -1.95 -10.71
C GLU A 44 -7.64 -3.33 -10.30
N ARG A 45 -7.27 -3.81 -9.10
CA ARG A 45 -7.65 -5.13 -8.56
C ARG A 45 -8.24 -5.06 -7.15
N PRO A 46 -9.38 -4.36 -6.96
CA PRO A 46 -9.92 -4.09 -5.64
C PRO A 46 -10.35 -5.37 -4.90
N LEU A 47 -10.84 -6.39 -5.61
CA LEU A 47 -11.27 -7.65 -5.00
C LEU A 47 -10.09 -8.46 -4.46
N GLU A 48 -9.00 -8.57 -5.21
CA GLU A 48 -7.77 -9.23 -4.76
C GLU A 48 -7.14 -8.50 -3.58
N VAL A 49 -7.20 -7.17 -3.59
CA VAL A 49 -6.70 -6.34 -2.48
C VAL A 49 -7.53 -6.60 -1.23
N ILE A 50 -8.86 -6.60 -1.33
CA ILE A 50 -9.75 -6.90 -0.20
C ILE A 50 -9.47 -8.30 0.34
N ASP A 51 -9.40 -9.31 -0.54
CA ASP A 51 -9.09 -10.69 -0.13
C ASP A 51 -7.76 -10.75 0.62
N ARG A 52 -6.70 -10.18 0.06
CA ARG A 52 -5.38 -10.11 0.71
C ARG A 52 -5.43 -9.44 2.08
N LEU A 53 -6.14 -8.32 2.20
CA LEU A 53 -6.21 -7.54 3.44
C LEU A 53 -7.04 -8.25 4.51
N CYS A 54 -8.09 -8.97 4.11
CA CYS A 54 -8.98 -9.70 5.02
C CYS A 54 -8.42 -11.07 5.43
N VAL A 55 -7.65 -11.75 4.56
CA VAL A 55 -7.04 -13.06 4.86
C VAL A 55 -5.82 -12.93 5.79
N ARG A 56 -5.17 -11.77 5.81
CA ARG A 56 -4.03 -11.47 6.70
C ARG A 56 -4.43 -10.71 7.99
N MET A 57 -5.73 -10.56 8.26
CA MET A 57 -6.24 -9.93 9.49
C MET A 57 -6.33 -10.94 10.65
#